data_AF-A0A975YBS1-F1
#
_entry.id   AF-A0A975YBS1-F1
#
_cell.length_a   1.000
_cell.length_b   1.000
_cell.length_c   1.000
_cell.angle_alpha   90.00
_cell.angle_beta   90.00
_cell.angle_gamma   90.00
#
_symmetry.space_group_name_H-M   'P 1'
#
loop_
_entity.id
_entity.type
_entity.pdbx_description
1 polymer ?
#
loop_
_entity_poly.entity_id
_entity_poly.type
_entity_poly.pdbx_seq_one_letter_code
_entity_poly.pdbx_strand_id
1 'polypeptide(L)' 'MSGALPGNPGPRLQQIWEALGEREREAFERHLLEGTAAEDLVWILDRYGHHVSASTIRTYRRRLRQEESDHA' A
#
# COMPACT_ATOMS: atom_id res chain seq x y z
N MET A 1 -11.88 10.59 -1.83
CA MET A 1 -12.35 9.49 -2.72
C MET A 1 -11.51 8.27 -2.42
N SER A 2 -11.88 7.45 -1.43
CA SER A 2 -11.14 6.20 -1.16
C SER A 2 -11.64 5.11 -2.12
N GLY A 3 -11.20 5.20 -3.38
CA GLY A 3 -11.26 4.10 -4.34
C GLY A 3 -10.30 2.98 -3.91
N ALA A 4 -10.40 1.81 -4.55
CA ALA A 4 -9.46 0.72 -4.33
C ALA A 4 -7.99 1.19 -4.43
N LEU A 5 -7.07 0.47 -3.78
CA LEU A 5 -5.63 0.73 -3.94
C LEU A 5 -5.27 0.83 -5.43
N PRO A 6 -4.40 1.76 -5.83
CA PRO A 6 -4.03 1.92 -7.23
C PRO A 6 -3.36 0.65 -7.77
N GLY A 7 -3.56 0.37 -9.05
CA GLY A 7 -3.02 -0.82 -9.71
C GLY A 7 -3.62 -2.14 -9.22
N ASN A 8 -2.82 -3.21 -9.17
CA ASN A 8 -3.27 -4.55 -8.78
C ASN A 8 -2.63 -5.04 -7.45
N PRO A 9 -3.19 -4.66 -6.29
CA PRO A 9 -2.70 -5.08 -4.98
C PRO A 9 -2.84 -6.60 -4.79
N GLY A 10 -1.84 -7.23 -4.16
CA GLY A 10 -1.96 -8.63 -3.77
C GLY A 10 -3.08 -8.85 -2.75
N PRO A 11 -3.66 -10.07 -2.65
CA PRO A 11 -4.86 -10.34 -1.83
C PRO A 11 -4.68 -9.96 -0.35
N ARG A 12 -3.47 -10.12 0.20
CA ARG A 12 -3.17 -9.71 1.58
C ARG A 12 -3.17 -8.20 1.77
N LEU A 13 -2.63 -7.45 0.82
CA LEU A 13 -2.60 -5.99 0.90
C LEU A 13 -4.00 -5.41 0.69
N GLN A 14 -4.78 -6.02 -0.21
CA GLN A 14 -6.19 -5.70 -0.42
C GLN A 14 -7.01 -5.91 0.87
N GLN A 15 -6.85 -7.04 1.55
CA GLN A 15 -7.54 -7.29 2.83
C GLN A 15 -7.16 -6.28 3.91
N ILE A 16 -5.89 -5.90 4.01
CA ILE A 16 -5.43 -4.86 4.94
C ILE A 16 -6.10 -3.53 4.59
N TRP A 17 -6.07 -3.14 3.32
CA TRP A 17 -6.73 -1.91 2.85
C TRP A 17 -8.22 -1.88 3.16
N GLU A 18 -8.93 -2.99 2.93
CA GLU A 18 -10.35 -3.12 3.24
C GLU A 18 -10.63 -3.00 4.74
N ALA A 19 -9.71 -3.48 5.59
CA ALA A 19 -9.82 -3.36 7.03
C ALA A 19 -9.47 -1.97 7.58
N LEU A 20 -8.63 -1.20 6.87
CA LEU A 20 -8.29 0.18 7.22
C LEU A 20 -9.52 1.10 7.10
N GLY A 21 -9.66 2.01 8.06
CA GLY A 21 -10.63 3.11 7.99
C GLY A 21 -10.23 4.17 6.96
N GLU A 22 -11.17 5.03 6.58
CA GLU A 22 -10.98 6.04 5.53
C GLU A 22 -9.77 6.98 5.78
N ARG A 23 -9.57 7.40 7.04
CA ARG A 23 -8.42 8.24 7.44
C ARG A 23 -7.08 7.51 7.35
N GLU A 24 -7.08 6.22 7.68
CA GLU A 24 -5.86 5.41 7.67
C GLU A 24 -5.47 5.07 6.23
N ARG A 25 -6.45 4.84 5.36
CA ARG A 25 -6.27 4.68 3.92
C ARG A 25 -5.61 5.90 3.30
N GLU A 26 -6.12 7.10 3.59
CA GLU A 26 -5.57 8.33 3.04
C GLU A 26 -4.11 8.57 3.47
N ALA A 27 -3.80 8.30 4.74
CA ALA A 27 -2.43 8.39 5.26
C ALA A 27 -1.52 7.33 4.63
N PHE A 28 -1.99 6.09 4.52
CA PHE A 28 -1.24 4.99 3.91
C PHE A 28 -0.95 5.25 2.44
N GLU A 29 -1.97 5.66 1.66
CA GLU A 29 -1.85 5.98 0.24
C GLU A 29 -0.85 7.11 0.00
N ARG A 30 -0.92 8.18 0.80
CA ARG A 30 0.04 9.29 0.72
C ARG A 30 1.48 8.81 0.90
N HIS A 31 1.76 8.06 1.97
CA HIS A 31 3.12 7.54 2.22
C HIS A 31 3.56 6.48 1.19
N LEU A 32 2.61 5.74 0.63
CA LEU A 32 2.88 4.74 -0.40
C LEU A 32 3.44 5.40 -1.66
N LEU A 33 2.88 6.54 -2.06
CA LEU A 33 3.23 7.32 -3.25
C LEU A 33 4.42 8.29 -3.02
N GLU A 34 4.59 8.84 -1.82
CA GLU A 34 5.68 9.79 -1.48
C GLU A 34 7.07 9.15 -1.37
N GLY A 35 7.19 7.82 -1.56
CA GLY A 35 8.49 7.13 -1.54
C GLY A 35 9.02 6.79 -0.15
N THR A 36 8.19 6.89 0.90
CA THR A 36 8.48 6.43 2.28
C THR A 36 9.09 5.03 2.29
N ALA A 37 10.02 4.70 3.20
CA ALA A 37 10.61 3.36 3.23
C ALA A 37 9.54 2.27 3.44
N ALA A 38 9.78 1.07 2.90
CA ALA A 38 8.83 -0.04 3.05
C ALA A 38 8.71 -0.46 4.52
N GLU A 39 9.80 -0.38 5.27
CA GLU A 39 9.87 -0.58 6.71
C GLU A 39 8.97 0.37 7.49
N ASP A 40 8.97 1.66 7.13
CA ASP A 40 8.14 2.67 7.80
C ASP A 40 6.65 2.42 7.51
N LEU A 41 6.31 2.03 6.28
CA LEU A 41 4.94 1.64 5.93
C LEU A 41 4.46 0.40 6.70
N VAL A 42 5.36 -0.57 6.90
CA VAL A 42 5.08 -1.73 7.75
C VAL A 42 4.83 -1.29 9.18
N TRP A 43 5.66 -0.40 9.73
CA TRP A 43 5.50 0.11 11.09
C TRP A 43 4.19 0.88 11.29
N ILE A 44 3.79 1.68 10.30
CA ILE A 44 2.51 2.40 10.32
C ILE A 44 1.35 1.40 10.37
N LEU A 45 1.35 0.39 9.49
CA LEU A 45 0.30 -0.63 9.47
C LEU A 45 0.28 -1.48 10.74
N ASP A 46 1.45 -1.81 11.27
CA ASP A 46 1.62 -2.56 12.52
C ASP A 46 1.01 -1.81 13.71
N ARG A 47 1.17 -0.49 13.76
CA ARG A 47 0.54 0.39 14.76
C ARG A 47 -0.98 0.36 14.71
N TYR A 48 -1.57 0.09 13.54
CA TYR A 48 -3.01 -0.09 13.36
C TYR A 48 -3.47 -1.56 13.53
N GLY A 49 -2.56 -2.47 13.91
CA GLY A 49 -2.86 -3.89 14.11
C GLY A 49 -2.80 -4.73 12.82
N HIS A 50 -2.23 -4.20 11.75
CA HIS A 50 -2.12 -4.87 10.46
C HIS A 50 -0.69 -5.29 10.15
N HIS A 51 -0.41 -6.58 10.22
CA HIS A 51 0.93 -7.10 9.95
C HIS A 51 1.14 -7.43 8.46
N VAL A 52 2.06 -6.69 7.83
CA VAL A 52 2.54 -6.94 6.47
C VAL A 52 4.06 -6.93 6.42
N SER A 53 4.65 -7.61 5.44
CA SER A 53 6.11 -7.60 5.25
C SER A 53 6.56 -6.43 4.38
N ALA A 54 7.75 -5.89 4.63
CA ALA A 54 8.34 -4.86 3.78
C ALA A 54 8.51 -5.37 2.33
N SER A 55 8.77 -6.66 2.16
CA SER A 55 8.83 -7.31 0.84
C SER A 55 7.51 -7.25 0.08
N THR A 56 6.36 -7.35 0.76
CA THR A 56 5.03 -7.18 0.16
C THR A 56 4.85 -5.76 -0.37
N ILE A 57 5.22 -4.76 0.41
CA ILE A 57 5.16 -3.35 0.02
C ILE A 57 6.07 -3.07 -1.18
N ARG A 58 7.32 -3.57 -1.16
CA ARG A 58 8.26 -3.47 -2.28
C ARG A 58 7.73 -4.11 -3.55
N THR A 59 7.13 -5.30 -3.42
CA THR A 59 6.56 -6.04 -4.56
C THR A 59 5.40 -5.28 -5.17
N TYR A 60 4.51 -4.76 -4.34
CA TYR A 60 3.39 -3.93 -4.79
C TYR A 60 3.89 -2.67 -5.51
N ARG A 61 4.82 -1.92 -4.92
CA ARG A 61 5.44 -0.75 -5.58
C ARG A 61 6.13 -1.08 -6.89
N ARG A 62 6.76 -2.24 -6.99
CA ARG A 62 7.38 -2.70 -8.24
C ARG A 62 6.32 -2.94 -9.31
N ARG A 63 5.21 -3.62 -8.96
CA ARG A 63 4.09 -3.84 -9.87
C ARG A 63 3.42 -2.53 -10.29
N LEU A 64 3.17 -1.63 -9.34
CA LEU A 64 2.59 -0.32 -9.62
C LEU A 64 3.42 0.45 -10.66
N ARG A 65 4.75 0.49 -10.50
CA ARG A 65 5.65 1.10 -11.49
C ARG A 65 5.68 0.39 -12.84
N GLN A 66 5.52 -0.94 -12.86
CA GLN A 66 5.43 -1.71 -14.10
C GLN A 66 4.13 -1.37 -14.83
N GLU A 67 3.01 -1.35 -14.11
CA GLU A 67 1.70 -0.96 -14.67
C GLU A 67 1.71 0.49 -15.17
N GLU A 68 2.33 1.43 -14.44
CA GLU A 68 2.52 2.81 -14.92
C GLU A 68 3.36 2.88 -16.20
N SER A 69 4.37 2.02 -16.34
CA SER A 69 5.26 1.97 -17.52
C SER A 69 4.61 1.27 -18.71
N ASP A 70 3.78 0.26 -18.47
CA ASP A 70 3.04 -0.48 -19.51
C ASP A 70 1.85 0.32 -20.05
N HIS A 71 1.39 1.33 -19.30
CA HIS A 71 0.27 2.21 -19.67
C HIS A 71 0.71 3.55 -20.30
N ALA A 72 2.01 3.74 -20.53
CA ALA A 72 2.64 4.92 -21.14
C ALA A 72 3.12 4.64 -22.58
#